data_AF-A0A2A7DAX3-F1
#
_entry.id   AF-A0A2A7DAX3-F1
#
_cell.length_a   1.000
_cell.length_b   1.000
_cell.length_c   1.000
_cell.angle_alpha   90.00
_cell.angle_beta   90.00
_cell.angle_gamma   90.00
#
_symmetry.space_group_name_H-M   'P 1'
#
loop_
_entity.id
_entity.type
_entity.pdbx_description
1 polymer ?
#
loop_
_entity_poly.entity_id
_entity_poly.type
_entity_poly.pdbx_seq_one_letter_code
_entity_poly.pdbx_strand_id
1 'polypeptide(L)'
;MKKFDVDSKEVPIDILSDYILKNPEKIYGIHHNKMEELVGSVFKEHYNCEVHHVGMSGDGGKDLILIESDKSIVVQVKRRQSRSKTETASCVRDLIGATLLNGSRDCIFVSTADHFSKQSIKHKEDALAMEIIDSFELFDIDKFMGVLNLHTSEREKLWKELIEIK
;
A
#
# COMPACT_ATOMS: atom_id res chain seq x y z
N MET A 1 22.21 -14.61 -18.73
CA MET A 1 21.77 -13.57 -17.79
C MET A 1 20.32 -13.85 -17.41
N LYS A 2 20.04 -14.32 -16.19
CA LYS A 2 18.65 -14.53 -15.73
C LYS A 2 18.02 -13.15 -15.50
N LYS A 3 17.02 -12.78 -16.31
CA LYS A 3 16.22 -11.58 -16.07
C LYS A 3 15.25 -11.87 -14.93
N PHE A 4 15.15 -10.96 -13.97
CA PHE A 4 14.16 -11.04 -12.91
C PHE A 4 12.77 -10.77 -13.50
N ASP A 5 11.85 -11.71 -13.30
CA ASP A 5 10.48 -11.59 -13.80
C ASP A 5 9.58 -11.03 -12.70
N VAL A 6 9.36 -9.72 -12.75
CA VAL A 6 8.52 -8.98 -11.79
C VAL A 6 7.03 -9.32 -11.88
N ASP A 7 6.60 -9.97 -12.96
CA ASP A 7 5.21 -10.38 -13.14
C ASP A 7 4.95 -11.79 -12.57
N SER A 8 6.00 -12.49 -12.12
CA SER A 8 5.86 -13.82 -11.53
C SER A 8 5.21 -13.77 -10.14
N LYS A 9 4.21 -14.63 -9.94
CA LYS A 9 3.51 -14.80 -8.65
C LYS A 9 4.34 -15.53 -7.59
N GLU A 10 5.50 -16.09 -7.94
CA GLU A 10 6.31 -16.89 -7.02
C GLU A 10 7.46 -16.11 -6.38
N VAL A 11 7.61 -14.83 -6.70
CA VAL A 11 8.69 -13.99 -6.16
C VAL A 11 8.51 -13.76 -4.66
N PRO A 12 9.51 -14.07 -3.81
CA PRO A 12 9.50 -13.71 -2.38
C PRO A 12 9.47 -12.19 -2.18
N ILE A 13 8.69 -11.71 -1.22
CA ILE A 13 8.44 -10.27 -1.02
C ILE A 13 9.69 -9.48 -0.62
N ASP A 14 10.59 -10.06 0.15
CA ASP A 14 11.86 -9.39 0.51
C ASP A 14 12.71 -9.10 -0.74
N ILE A 15 12.80 -10.08 -1.65
CA ILE A 15 13.53 -9.95 -2.91
C ILE A 15 12.85 -8.92 -3.82
N LEU A 16 11.51 -8.94 -3.87
CA LEU A 16 10.75 -7.94 -4.63
C LEU A 16 10.99 -6.53 -4.10
N SER A 17 10.96 -6.35 -2.79
CA SER A 17 11.19 -5.06 -2.11
C SER A 17 12.55 -4.47 -2.49
N ASP A 18 13.62 -5.26 -2.32
CA ASP A 18 14.98 -4.87 -2.69
C ASP A 18 15.13 -4.56 -4.18
N TYR A 19 14.47 -5.36 -5.03
CA TYR A 19 14.53 -5.17 -6.48
C TYR A 19 13.83 -3.88 -6.90
N ILE A 20 12.66 -3.57 -6.32
CA ILE A 20 11.91 -2.35 -6.61
C ILE A 20 12.65 -1.12 -6.10
N LEU A 21 13.29 -1.17 -4.92
CA LEU A 21 14.11 -0.05 -4.46
C LEU A 21 15.30 0.25 -5.38
N LYS A 22 15.91 -0.80 -5.96
CA LYS A 22 16.99 -0.65 -6.94
C LYS A 22 16.49 -0.26 -8.33
N ASN A 23 15.23 -0.53 -8.66
CA ASN A 23 14.62 -0.28 -9.97
C ASN A 23 13.18 0.25 -9.80
N PRO A 24 12.98 1.49 -9.29
CA PRO A 24 11.66 2.00 -8.91
C PRO A 24 10.64 2.00 -10.06
N GLU A 25 11.09 2.15 -11.30
CA GLU A 25 10.25 2.15 -12.48
C GLU A 25 9.59 0.79 -12.76
N LYS A 26 10.06 -0.30 -12.14
CA LYS A 26 9.50 -1.64 -12.30
C LYS A 26 8.22 -1.85 -11.52
N ILE A 27 7.88 -0.97 -10.58
CA ILE A 27 6.64 -1.03 -9.80
C ILE A 27 5.38 -1.01 -10.67
N TYR A 28 5.44 -0.39 -11.84
CA TYR A 28 4.32 -0.35 -12.80
C TYR A 28 4.12 -1.68 -13.53
N GLY A 29 5.10 -2.59 -13.48
CA GLY A 29 5.09 -3.89 -14.17
C GLY A 29 4.81 -5.09 -13.27
N ILE A 30 4.73 -4.90 -11.94
CA ILE A 30 4.47 -6.00 -11.01
C ILE A 30 3.04 -6.54 -11.17
N HIS A 31 2.85 -7.83 -10.87
CA HIS A 31 1.53 -8.43 -10.81
C HIS A 31 0.68 -7.77 -9.70
N HIS A 32 -0.64 -7.63 -9.90
CA HIS A 32 -1.52 -6.94 -8.94
C HIS A 32 -1.50 -7.59 -7.54
N ASN A 33 -1.66 -8.92 -7.44
CA ASN A 33 -1.50 -9.65 -6.17
C ASN A 33 -0.14 -9.37 -5.49
N LYS A 34 0.94 -9.22 -6.26
CA LYS A 34 2.27 -8.94 -5.70
C LYS A 34 2.40 -7.51 -5.20
N MET A 35 1.71 -6.56 -5.83
CA MET A 35 1.59 -5.21 -5.27
C MET A 35 0.84 -5.24 -3.94
N GLU A 36 -0.25 -5.98 -3.84
CA GLU A 36 -1.01 -6.14 -2.59
C GLU A 36 -0.16 -6.79 -1.49
N GLU A 37 0.56 -7.88 -1.80
CA GLU A 37 1.51 -8.53 -0.87
C GLU A 37 2.65 -7.60 -0.45
N LEU A 38 3.21 -6.81 -1.38
CA LEU A 38 4.26 -5.84 -1.08
C LEU A 38 3.75 -4.75 -0.13
N VAL A 39 2.59 -4.16 -0.42
CA VAL A 39 1.96 -3.17 0.46
C VAL A 39 1.68 -3.77 1.83
N GLY A 40 1.12 -4.98 1.89
CA GLY A 40 0.84 -5.68 3.14
C GLY A 40 2.10 -5.88 3.97
N SER A 41 3.20 -6.36 3.37
CA SER A 41 4.47 -6.53 4.07
C SER A 41 5.03 -5.22 4.61
N VAL A 42 5.02 -4.16 3.80
CA VAL A 42 5.50 -2.83 4.20
C VAL A 42 4.65 -2.26 5.34
N PHE A 43 3.33 -2.40 5.26
CA PHE A 43 2.41 -1.85 6.26
C PHE A 43 2.39 -2.66 7.55
N LYS A 44 2.61 -3.97 7.49
CA LYS A 44 2.82 -4.83 8.66
C LYS A 44 3.95 -4.27 9.54
N GLU A 45 5.09 -3.96 8.92
CA GLU A 45 6.24 -3.37 9.60
C GLU A 45 5.97 -1.90 9.99
N HIS A 46 5.38 -1.09 9.09
CA HIS A 46 5.17 0.34 9.32
C HIS A 46 4.20 0.65 10.47
N TYR A 47 3.09 -0.07 10.54
CA TYR A 47 2.05 0.12 11.55
C TYR A 47 2.18 -0.87 12.71
N ASN A 48 3.19 -1.76 12.70
CA ASN A 48 3.36 -2.82 13.70
C ASN A 48 2.05 -3.59 13.97
N CYS A 49 1.40 -4.05 12.91
CA CYS A 49 0.06 -4.63 12.93
C CYS A 49 0.01 -6.02 12.30
N GLU A 50 -1.13 -6.71 12.42
CA GLU A 50 -1.40 -7.91 11.61
C GLU A 50 -2.05 -7.52 10.28
N VAL A 51 -1.77 -8.27 9.22
CA VAL A 51 -2.32 -8.01 7.87
C VAL A 51 -3.05 -9.23 7.36
N HIS A 52 -4.32 -9.05 7.03
CA HIS A 52 -5.15 -10.06 6.38
C HIS A 52 -5.42 -9.66 4.93
N HIS A 53 -5.03 -10.54 4.00
CA HIS A 53 -5.42 -10.43 2.61
C HIS A 53 -6.89 -10.88 2.46
N VAL A 54 -7.75 -9.95 2.08
CA VAL A 54 -9.21 -10.20 1.97
C VAL A 54 -9.73 -10.07 0.54
N GLY A 55 -8.88 -9.62 -0.40
CA GLY A 55 -9.25 -9.48 -1.80
C GLY A 55 -9.58 -10.82 -2.46
N MET A 56 -10.87 -11.06 -2.71
CA MET A 56 -11.32 -11.95 -3.77
C MET A 56 -11.81 -11.10 -4.95
N SER A 57 -11.68 -11.60 -6.17
CA SER A 57 -12.13 -10.87 -7.37
C SER A 57 -13.62 -10.50 -7.25
N GLY A 58 -13.93 -9.20 -7.19
CA GLY A 58 -15.31 -8.69 -7.18
C GLY A 58 -15.78 -8.04 -5.87
N ASP A 59 -14.97 -7.99 -4.82
CA ASP A 59 -15.44 -7.72 -3.45
C ASP A 59 -15.50 -6.24 -3.02
N GLY A 60 -15.76 -5.32 -3.97
CA GLY A 60 -16.14 -3.94 -3.65
C GLY A 60 -15.01 -2.98 -3.28
N GLY A 61 -13.74 -3.31 -3.62
CA GLY A 61 -12.61 -2.38 -3.49
C GLY A 61 -11.76 -2.53 -2.23
N LYS A 62 -11.90 -3.63 -1.49
CA LYS A 62 -10.99 -4.02 -0.39
C LYS A 62 -9.93 -4.99 -0.91
N ASP A 63 -8.67 -4.74 -0.55
CA ASP A 63 -7.57 -5.65 -0.88
C ASP A 63 -6.98 -6.25 0.41
N LEU A 64 -6.76 -5.42 1.43
CA LEU A 64 -6.21 -5.83 2.73
C LEU A 64 -7.05 -5.28 3.89
N ILE A 65 -6.97 -5.95 5.04
CA ILE A 65 -7.38 -5.42 6.34
C ILE A 65 -6.17 -5.46 7.27
N LEU A 66 -5.78 -4.31 7.81
CA LEU A 66 -4.82 -4.24 8.91
C LEU A 66 -5.58 -4.37 10.23
N ILE A 67 -5.07 -5.18 11.14
CA ILE A 67 -5.62 -5.33 12.49
C ILE A 67 -4.59 -4.82 13.48
N GLU A 68 -4.92 -3.72 14.15
CA GLU A 68 -4.15 -3.15 15.25
C GLU A 68 -5.00 -3.24 16.52
N SER A 69 -4.69 -4.20 17.39
CA SER A 69 -5.51 -4.52 18.57
C SER A 69 -6.98 -4.77 18.18
N ASP A 70 -7.92 -3.93 18.64
CA ASP A 70 -9.36 -4.03 18.34
C ASP A 70 -9.80 -3.14 17.15
N LYS A 71 -8.86 -2.46 16.48
CA LYS A 71 -9.15 -1.60 15.32
C LYS A 71 -8.79 -2.31 14.03
N SER A 72 -9.71 -2.26 13.08
CA SER A 72 -9.49 -2.73 11.71
C SER A 72 -9.37 -1.56 10.74
N ILE A 73 -8.31 -1.52 9.94
CA ILE A 73 -8.09 -0.49 8.92
C ILE A 73 -8.28 -1.14 7.54
N VAL A 74 -9.20 -0.59 6.74
CA VAL A 74 -9.46 -1.10 5.38
C VAL A 74 -8.46 -0.50 4.40
N VAL A 75 -7.76 -1.35 3.65
CA VAL A 75 -6.75 -0.90 2.68
C VAL A 75 -7.16 -1.29 1.27
N GLN A 76 -7.08 -0.31 0.37
CA GLN A 76 -7.19 -0.51 -1.08
C GLN A 76 -5.86 -0.21 -1.76
N VAL A 77 -5.46 -1.08 -2.67
CA VAL A 77 -4.23 -1.03 -3.45
C VAL A 77 -4.57 -0.96 -4.92
N LYS A 78 -4.21 0.15 -5.57
CA LYS A 78 -4.45 0.36 -7.00
C LYS A 78 -3.17 0.48 -7.78
N ARG A 79 -2.80 -0.59 -8.48
CA ARG A 79 -1.67 -0.57 -9.40
C ARG A 79 -2.08 0.06 -10.75
N ARG A 80 -1.52 1.22 -11.07
CA ARG A 80 -1.50 1.81 -12.41
C ARG A 80 -0.33 1.27 -13.20
N GLN A 81 -0.48 1.20 -14.52
CA GLN A 81 0.56 0.74 -15.45
C GLN A 81 1.52 1.86 -15.89
N SER A 82 1.27 3.10 -15.48
CA SER A 82 2.13 4.24 -15.81
C SER A 82 2.05 5.32 -14.73
N ARG A 83 3.16 6.06 -14.54
CA ARG A 83 3.23 7.17 -13.58
C ARG A 83 2.26 8.30 -13.92
N SER A 84 2.06 8.59 -15.20
CA SER A 84 1.21 9.69 -15.70
C SER A 84 -0.28 9.65 -15.33
N LYS A 85 -0.71 8.68 -14.52
CA LYS A 85 -2.09 8.56 -14.04
C LYS A 85 -2.27 9.39 -12.77
N THR A 86 -3.47 9.95 -12.64
CA THR A 86 -3.97 10.59 -11.42
C THR A 86 -5.07 9.73 -10.82
N GLU A 87 -5.10 9.57 -9.50
CA GLU A 87 -6.23 8.91 -8.84
C GLU A 87 -7.45 9.81 -8.75
N THR A 88 -8.59 9.28 -9.19
CA THR A 88 -9.85 10.01 -9.30
C THR A 88 -10.64 9.98 -8.00
N ALA A 89 -11.47 11.00 -7.83
CA ALA A 89 -12.34 11.17 -6.68
C ALA A 89 -13.35 10.02 -6.49
N SER A 90 -13.70 9.30 -7.57
CA SER A 90 -14.54 8.10 -7.50
C SER A 90 -13.90 7.01 -6.64
N CYS A 91 -12.62 6.72 -6.84
CA CYS A 91 -11.94 5.65 -6.10
C CYS A 91 -11.89 5.95 -4.59
N VAL A 92 -11.72 7.22 -4.23
CA VAL A 92 -11.76 7.67 -2.83
C VAL A 92 -13.14 7.45 -2.22
N ARG A 93 -14.22 7.81 -2.93
CA ARG A 93 -15.59 7.58 -2.44
C ARG A 93 -15.93 6.09 -2.34
N ASP A 94 -15.49 5.29 -3.31
CA ASP A 94 -15.69 3.85 -3.31
C ASP A 94 -15.04 3.21 -2.07
N LEU A 95 -13.80 3.60 -1.73
CA LEU A 95 -13.13 3.13 -0.52
C LEU A 95 -13.85 3.57 0.77
N ILE A 96 -14.32 4.81 0.85
CA ILE A 96 -15.11 5.27 2.01
C ILE A 96 -16.33 4.38 2.19
N GLY A 97 -17.08 4.11 1.11
CA GLY A 97 -18.23 3.21 1.16
C GLY A 97 -17.85 1.80 1.61
N ALA A 98 -16.79 1.23 1.04
CA ALA A 98 -16.30 -0.09 1.43
C ALA A 98 -15.86 -0.14 2.91
N THR A 99 -15.24 0.92 3.42
CA THR A 99 -14.78 1.02 4.80
C THR A 99 -15.95 0.90 5.78
N LEU A 100 -17.01 1.68 5.54
CA LEU A 100 -18.22 1.67 6.37
C LEU A 100 -18.97 0.34 6.31
N LEU A 101 -19.05 -0.28 5.12
CA LEU A 101 -19.68 -1.58 4.94
C LEU A 101 -18.93 -2.71 5.68
N ASN A 102 -17.64 -2.54 5.95
CA ASN A 102 -16.85 -3.47 6.78
C ASN A 102 -16.92 -3.14 8.28
N GLY A 103 -17.74 -2.18 8.71
CA GLY A 103 -17.85 -1.78 10.12
C GLY A 103 -16.62 -1.04 10.65
N SER A 104 -15.72 -0.61 9.76
CA SER A 104 -14.57 0.22 10.08
C SER A 104 -14.86 1.69 9.79
N ARG A 105 -14.05 2.57 10.38
CA ARG A 105 -14.01 4.01 10.12
C ARG A 105 -12.59 4.48 9.78
N ASP A 106 -11.65 3.56 9.62
CA ASP A 106 -10.25 3.84 9.34
C ASP A 106 -9.87 3.19 8.00
N CYS A 107 -9.29 3.96 7.09
CA CYS A 107 -8.88 3.41 5.79
C CYS A 107 -7.62 4.02 5.19
N ILE A 108 -7.00 3.26 4.28
CA ILE A 108 -5.80 3.66 3.56
C ILE A 108 -5.96 3.36 2.07
N PHE A 109 -5.69 4.34 1.21
CA PHE A 109 -5.61 4.15 -0.23
C PHE A 109 -4.17 4.22 -0.70
N VAL A 110 -3.66 3.13 -1.27
CA VAL A 110 -2.33 3.07 -1.90
C VAL A 110 -2.50 3.01 -3.42
N SER A 111 -1.77 3.86 -4.14
CA SER A 111 -1.74 3.82 -5.61
C SER A 111 -0.33 4.02 -6.14
N THR A 112 -0.04 3.38 -7.27
CA THR A 112 1.16 3.70 -8.05
C THR A 112 0.98 4.91 -8.97
N ALA A 113 -0.18 5.60 -8.93
CA ALA A 113 -0.36 6.89 -9.59
C ALA A 113 0.64 7.94 -9.07
N ASP A 114 0.91 8.95 -9.90
CA ASP A 114 1.78 10.06 -9.53
C ASP A 114 1.21 10.88 -8.37
N HIS A 115 -0.10 11.12 -8.37
CA HIS A 115 -0.77 11.86 -7.30
C HIS A 115 -2.28 11.59 -7.27
N PHE A 116 -2.93 12.03 -6.19
CA PHE A 116 -4.38 12.10 -6.08
C PHE A 116 -4.90 13.44 -6.59
N SER A 117 -6.03 13.43 -7.30
CA SER A 117 -6.65 14.68 -7.77
C SER A 117 -7.02 15.60 -6.60
N LYS A 118 -7.09 16.91 -6.83
CA LYS A 118 -7.58 17.88 -5.82
C LYS A 118 -8.95 17.51 -5.27
N GLN A 119 -9.82 16.95 -6.12
CA GLN A 119 -11.15 16.51 -5.71
C GLN A 119 -11.12 15.24 -4.86
N SER A 120 -10.17 14.35 -5.10
CA SER A 120 -9.91 13.17 -4.25
C SER A 120 -9.52 13.61 -2.84
N ILE A 121 -8.59 14.56 -2.74
CA ILE A 121 -8.13 15.12 -1.46
C ILE A 121 -9.29 15.81 -0.74
N LYS A 122 -10.05 16.65 -1.46
CA LYS A 122 -11.23 17.32 -0.91
C LYS A 122 -12.26 16.34 -0.35
N HIS A 123 -12.58 15.25 -1.06
CA HIS A 123 -13.56 14.27 -0.54
C HIS A 123 -13.08 13.53 0.70
N LYS A 124 -11.78 13.24 0.79
CA LYS A 124 -11.19 12.74 2.04
C LYS A 124 -11.41 13.76 3.17
N GLU A 125 -11.08 15.03 2.93
CA GLU A 125 -11.19 16.10 3.94
C GLU A 125 -12.65 16.31 4.37
N ASP A 126 -13.58 16.33 3.41
CA ASP A 126 -15.02 16.44 3.67
C ASP A 126 -15.50 15.26 4.54
N ALA A 127 -15.08 14.02 4.22
CA ALA A 127 -15.50 12.83 4.98
C ALA A 127 -14.97 12.83 6.42
N LEU A 128 -13.73 13.31 6.64
CA LEU A 128 -13.17 13.49 7.98
C LEU A 128 -13.89 14.60 8.74
N ALA A 129 -14.13 15.75 8.11
CA ALA A 129 -14.82 16.88 8.73
C ALA A 129 -16.28 16.58 9.08
N MET A 130 -16.93 15.70 8.32
CA MET A 130 -18.29 15.21 8.58
C MET A 130 -18.35 14.03 9.55
N GLU A 131 -17.20 13.57 10.08
CA GLU A 131 -17.10 12.41 10.96
C GLU A 131 -17.74 11.15 10.34
N ILE A 132 -17.63 11.00 9.01
CA ILE A 132 -18.06 9.78 8.32
C ILE A 132 -17.03 8.67 8.59
N ILE A 133 -15.76 9.04 8.60
CA ILE A 133 -14.59 8.20 8.90
C ILE A 133 -13.74 8.91 9.95
N ASP A 134 -12.99 8.14 10.73
CA ASP A 134 -12.11 8.64 11.79
C ASP A 134 -10.69 8.88 11.27
N SER A 135 -10.20 8.05 10.34
CA SER A 135 -8.93 8.27 9.66
C SER A 135 -8.96 7.86 8.19
N PHE A 136 -8.21 8.60 7.37
CA PHE A 136 -8.02 8.28 5.96
C PHE A 136 -6.64 8.70 5.48
N GLU A 137 -5.78 7.74 5.15
CA GLU A 137 -4.50 8.02 4.52
C GLU A 137 -4.49 7.76 3.02
N LEU A 138 -3.79 8.62 2.28
CA LEU A 138 -3.55 8.47 0.85
C LEU A 138 -2.04 8.31 0.64
N PHE A 139 -1.65 7.27 -0.09
CA PHE A 139 -0.28 6.98 -0.49
C PHE A 139 -0.22 6.95 -2.01
N ASP A 140 0.33 8.01 -2.59
CA ASP A 140 0.77 7.97 -3.99
C ASP A 140 2.09 7.22 -4.08
N ILE A 141 2.60 7.08 -5.31
CA ILE A 141 3.81 6.30 -5.54
C ILE A 141 5.00 6.82 -4.73
N ASP A 142 5.18 8.14 -4.62
CA ASP A 142 6.33 8.71 -3.94
C ASP A 142 6.22 8.52 -2.42
N LYS A 143 5.04 8.73 -1.83
CA LYS A 143 4.82 8.45 -0.39
C LYS A 143 5.04 6.97 -0.08
N PHE A 144 4.52 6.07 -0.92
CA PHE A 144 4.69 4.62 -0.71
C PHE A 144 6.16 4.19 -0.82
N MET A 145 6.87 4.64 -1.85
CA MET A 145 8.30 4.33 -2.03
C MET A 145 9.15 4.88 -0.89
N GLY A 146 8.77 6.04 -0.32
CA GLY A 146 9.40 6.58 0.87
C GLY A 146 9.32 5.63 2.07
N VAL A 147 8.14 5.08 2.35
CA VAL A 147 7.95 4.10 3.44
C VAL A 147 8.69 2.80 3.17
N LEU A 148 8.63 2.29 1.94
CA LEU A 148 9.37 1.08 1.53
C LEU A 148 10.89 1.24 1.78
N ASN A 149 11.45 2.39 1.42
CA ASN A 149 12.89 2.64 1.58
C ASN A 149 13.33 2.73 3.05
N LEU A 150 12.48 3.30 3.92
CA LEU A 150 12.77 3.38 5.36
C LEU A 150 12.97 1.97 5.95
N HIS A 151 12.05 1.06 5.68
CA HIS A 151 12.08 -0.31 6.21
C HIS A 151 13.26 -1.13 5.70
N THR A 152 13.66 -0.98 4.44
CA THR A 152 14.88 -1.63 3.94
C THR A 152 16.14 -1.06 4.60
N SER A 153 16.19 0.27 4.79
CA SER A 153 17.36 0.92 5.41
C SER A 153 17.55 0.53 6.88
N GLU A 154 16.47 0.38 7.64
CA GLU A 154 16.53 -0.12 9.03
C GLU A 154 17.04 -1.55 9.07
N ARG A 155 16.57 -2.41 8.17
CA ARG A 155 17.00 -3.80 8.05
C ARG A 155 18.50 -3.89 7.77
N GLU A 156 19.02 -3.14 6.79
CA GLU A 156 20.45 -3.11 6.46
C GLU A 156 21.31 -2.64 7.63
N LYS A 157 20.85 -1.64 8.40
CA LYS A 157 21.56 -1.14 9.57
C LYS A 157 21.67 -2.20 10.66
N LEU A 158 20.57 -2.88 11.00
CA LEU A 158 20.55 -3.96 11.99
C LEU A 158 21.50 -5.10 11.61
N TRP A 159 21.54 -5.49 10.33
CA TRP A 159 22.46 -6.53 9.86
C TRP A 159 23.93 -6.12 9.98
N LYS A 160 24.27 -4.86 9.67
CA LYS A 160 25.64 -4.36 9.83
C LYS A 160 26.08 -4.36 11.29
N GLU A 161 25.23 -3.85 12.18
CA GLU A 161 25.50 -3.85 13.63
C GLU A 161 25.73 -5.27 14.17
N LEU A 162 24.93 -6.25 13.75
CA LEU A 162 25.09 -7.65 14.16
C LEU A 162 26.38 -8.31 13.65
N ILE A 163 26.86 -7.93 12.47
CA ILE A 163 28.10 -8.47 11.87
C ILE A 163 29.33 -7.80 12.49
N GLU A 164 29.23 -6.52 12.87
CA GLU A 164 30.29 -5.74 13.51
C GLU A 164 30.47 -6.05 15.01
N ILE A 165 29.56 -6.80 15.65
CA ILE A 165 29.70 -7.31 17.04
C ILE A 165 30.64 -8.54 17.12
N LYS A 166 31.52 -8.75 16.13
CA LYS A 166 32.60 -9.77 16.17
C LYS A 166 33.97 -9.14 16.32
#